data_AF-I3DCY3-F1
#
_entry.id   AF-I3DCY3-F1
#
_cell.length_a   1.000
_cell.length_b   1.000
_cell.length_c   1.000
_cell.angle_alpha   90.00
_cell.angle_beta   90.00
_cell.angle_gamma   90.00
#
_symmetry.space_group_name_H-M   'P 1'
#
loop_
_entity.id
_entity.type
_entity.pdbx_description
1 polymer ?
#
loop_
_entity_poly.entity_id
_entity_poly.type
_entity_poly.pdbx_seq_one_letter_code
_entity_poly.pdbx_strand_id
1 'polypeptide(L)'
;MSINKAQVLNHITEAFRKEFIKGLENHPTQWAKIAMEIPSTTKTNTYGFLGKFPKMREWVGQRQIQSMQAQGTSITNKKFESTVGIPREDIEDDQVGLYAPMMQLAGQSAAELPDDEVFSLLKKGKSTLCYDGQNFFDTDHPVFEKVDGTGNSTTQVNLTVGTDNDSPTFYIVDARLPIKPLIWQKRTAPEIEPKFDPAKSEHVFMEDEYLWGVRARGAAGFGFWQLIHRVEKTKLTKENVQKVIQTMKGLKGDGGKALNIQPNLILVPTNLEYAAKELFKTKQINGTTNILESELEVLASPFINE
;
A
#
# COMPACT_ATOMS: atom_id res chain seq x y z
N MET A 1 -4.11 -36.59 -39.20
CA MET A 1 -4.49 -35.15 -39.12
C MET A 1 -3.37 -34.43 -38.40
N SER A 2 -2.70 -33.48 -39.05
CA SER A 2 -1.70 -32.66 -38.37
C SER A 2 -2.41 -31.80 -37.33
N ILE A 3 -2.18 -32.06 -36.05
CA ILE A 3 -2.61 -31.15 -34.98
C ILE A 3 -1.94 -29.81 -35.28
N ASN A 4 -2.74 -28.76 -35.45
CA ASN A 4 -2.23 -27.42 -35.66
C ASN A 4 -1.65 -26.94 -34.32
N LYS A 5 -0.32 -27.08 -34.15
CA LYS A 5 0.38 -26.72 -32.91
C LYS A 5 0.06 -25.30 -32.42
N ALA A 6 -0.16 -24.35 -33.35
CA ALA A 6 -0.56 -22.99 -32.99
C ALA A 6 -1.96 -22.91 -32.36
N GLN A 7 -2.91 -23.74 -32.79
CA GLN A 7 -4.25 -23.80 -32.19
C GLN A 7 -4.22 -24.38 -30.77
N VAL A 8 -3.39 -25.41 -30.53
CA VAL A 8 -3.22 -26.00 -29.19
C VAL A 8 -2.62 -24.99 -28.22
N LEU A 9 -1.55 -24.30 -28.62
CA LEU A 9 -0.89 -23.31 -27.77
C LEU A 9 -1.78 -22.09 -27.46
N ASN A 10 -2.63 -21.69 -28.41
CA ASN A 10 -3.64 -20.65 -28.16
C ASN A 10 -4.66 -21.11 -27.10
N HIS A 11 -5.15 -22.35 -27.18
CA HIS A 11 -6.06 -22.89 -26.18
C HIS A 11 -5.44 -23.00 -24.79
N ILE A 12 -4.20 -23.48 -24.70
CA ILE A 12 -3.43 -23.52 -23.45
C ILE A 12 -3.22 -22.11 -22.88
N THR A 13 -2.91 -21.13 -23.73
CA THR A 13 -2.77 -19.74 -23.29
C THR A 13 -4.06 -19.16 -22.74
N GLU A 14 -5.21 -19.47 -23.35
CA GLU A 14 -6.52 -19.05 -22.83
C GLU A 14 -6.80 -19.70 -21.47
N ALA A 15 -6.47 -20.99 -21.31
CA ALA A 15 -6.58 -21.70 -20.03
C ALA A 15 -5.67 -21.07 -18.96
N PHE A 16 -4.40 -20.84 -19.28
CA PHE A 16 -3.43 -20.20 -18.36
C PHE A 16 -3.84 -18.77 -18.00
N ARG A 17 -4.37 -17.99 -18.95
CA ARG A 17 -4.96 -16.66 -18.67
C ARG A 17 -6.09 -16.75 -17.65
N LYS A 18 -6.97 -17.74 -17.78
CA LYS A 18 -8.06 -17.96 -16.83
C LYS A 18 -7.54 -18.31 -15.45
N GLU A 19 -6.55 -19.20 -15.36
CA GLU A 19 -5.94 -19.57 -14.08
C GLU A 19 -5.15 -18.41 -13.45
N PHE A 20 -4.45 -17.61 -14.24
CA PHE A 20 -3.80 -16.39 -13.80
C PHE A 20 -4.80 -15.37 -13.23
N ILE A 21 -5.91 -15.11 -13.93
CA ILE A 21 -6.96 -14.20 -13.45
C ILE A 21 -7.56 -14.73 -12.14
N LYS A 22 -7.78 -16.04 -12.00
CA LYS A 22 -8.22 -16.62 -10.72
C LYS A 22 -7.23 -16.35 -9.59
N GLY A 23 -5.93 -16.52 -9.84
CA GLY A 23 -4.89 -16.20 -8.86
C GLY A 23 -4.89 -14.72 -8.47
N LEU A 24 -5.07 -13.85 -9.47
CA LEU A 24 -5.11 -12.40 -9.31
C LEU A 24 -6.33 -11.93 -8.49
N GLU A 25 -7.50 -12.53 -8.71
CA GLU A 25 -8.77 -12.13 -8.07
C GLU A 25 -9.03 -12.79 -6.72
N ASN A 26 -8.58 -14.03 -6.52
CA ASN A 26 -8.88 -14.80 -5.31
C ASN A 26 -7.90 -14.53 -4.15
N HIS A 27 -6.87 -13.72 -4.35
CA HIS A 27 -5.92 -13.39 -3.29
C HIS A 27 -6.34 -12.11 -2.53
N PRO A 28 -6.70 -12.20 -1.23
CA PRO A 28 -7.11 -11.04 -0.45
C PRO A 28 -5.91 -10.16 -0.06
N THR A 29 -5.73 -9.06 -0.79
CA THR A 29 -4.69 -8.04 -0.49
C THR A 29 -5.08 -7.10 0.65
N GLN A 30 -4.10 -6.46 1.30
CA GLN A 30 -4.34 -5.58 2.46
C GLN A 30 -4.02 -4.09 2.19
N TRP A 31 -3.21 -3.77 1.19
CA TRP A 31 -2.67 -2.43 0.90
C TRP A 31 -3.77 -1.40 0.75
N ALA A 32 -4.89 -1.78 0.12
CA ALA A 32 -6.01 -0.91 -0.12
C ALA A 32 -6.67 -0.43 1.18
N LYS A 33 -6.40 -1.02 2.34
CA LYS A 33 -6.86 -0.49 3.64
C LYS A 33 -6.08 0.75 4.07
N ILE A 34 -4.82 0.90 3.68
CA ILE A 34 -3.93 2.00 4.15
C ILE A 34 -3.37 2.86 3.01
N ALA A 35 -3.56 2.47 1.75
CA ALA A 35 -3.10 3.21 0.58
C ALA A 35 -4.25 3.53 -0.38
N MET A 36 -4.14 4.67 -1.06
CA MET A 36 -5.04 5.06 -2.14
C MET A 36 -4.43 4.68 -3.49
N GLU A 37 -5.27 4.17 -4.39
CA GLU A 37 -4.85 3.90 -5.77
C GLU A 37 -4.94 5.18 -6.61
N ILE A 38 -3.87 5.50 -7.35
CA ILE A 38 -3.88 6.60 -8.32
C ILE A 38 -3.40 6.07 -9.68
N PRO A 39 -4.19 6.23 -10.75
CA PRO A 39 -3.74 5.84 -12.09
C PRO A 39 -2.62 6.76 -12.57
N SER A 40 -1.59 6.16 -13.17
CA SER A 40 -0.48 6.87 -13.79
C SER A 40 -0.50 6.69 -15.31
N THR A 41 -0.15 7.75 -16.04
CA THR A 41 -0.01 7.73 -17.50
C THR A 41 1.41 8.10 -17.96
N THR A 42 2.22 8.71 -17.08
CA THR A 42 3.58 9.20 -17.35
C THR A 42 4.67 8.32 -16.73
N LYS A 43 5.95 8.64 -16.94
CA LYS A 43 7.09 7.95 -16.27
C LYS A 43 7.13 8.25 -14.77
N THR A 44 6.91 9.52 -14.43
CA THR A 44 6.90 10.06 -13.08
C THR A 44 5.66 10.93 -12.93
N ASN A 45 4.95 10.81 -11.81
CA ASN A 45 3.88 11.72 -11.42
C ASN A 45 4.31 12.54 -10.22
N THR A 46 3.98 13.82 -10.22
CA THR A 46 4.21 14.73 -9.10
C THR A 46 2.88 15.06 -8.44
N TYR A 47 2.79 14.86 -7.14
CA TYR A 47 1.58 15.00 -6.33
C TYR A 47 1.56 16.35 -5.61
N GLY A 48 1.37 17.44 -6.36
CA GLY A 48 1.36 18.81 -5.81
C GLY A 48 0.17 19.16 -4.91
N PHE A 49 -0.82 18.28 -4.77
CA PHE A 49 -1.92 18.44 -3.82
C PHE A 49 -1.56 17.96 -2.40
N LEU A 50 -0.47 17.22 -2.23
CA LEU A 50 -0.04 16.77 -0.91
C LEU A 50 0.30 17.99 -0.04
N GLY A 51 -0.13 17.95 1.22
CA GLY A 51 -0.12 19.11 2.12
C GLY A 51 -1.33 20.03 1.99
N LYS A 52 -2.26 19.79 1.05
CA LYS A 52 -3.51 20.56 0.93
C LYS A 52 -4.71 19.74 1.43
N PHE A 53 -5.16 20.03 2.64
CA PHE A 53 -6.43 19.53 3.15
C PHE A 53 -7.58 20.44 2.69
N PRO A 54 -8.49 19.99 1.81
CA PRO A 54 -9.61 20.81 1.38
C PRO A 54 -10.54 21.07 2.58
N LYS A 55 -10.72 22.35 2.93
CA LYS A 55 -11.67 22.80 3.95
C LYS A 55 -12.55 23.89 3.38
N MET A 56 -13.86 23.72 3.52
CA MET A 56 -14.82 24.75 3.20
C MET A 56 -14.61 25.98 4.09
N ARG A 57 -14.98 27.14 3.57
CA ARG A 57 -15.06 28.39 4.31
C ARG A 57 -16.31 29.14 3.87
N GLU A 58 -16.76 30.07 4.70
CA GLU A 58 -17.83 30.97 4.33
C GLU A 58 -17.44 31.81 3.10
N TRP A 59 -18.39 32.00 2.20
CA TRP A 59 -18.20 32.74 0.97
C TRP A 59 -18.45 34.23 1.22
N VAL A 60 -17.39 34.99 1.42
CA VAL A 60 -17.46 36.45 1.58
C VAL A 60 -16.63 37.10 0.47
N GLY A 61 -17.30 37.82 -0.44
CA GLY A 61 -16.67 38.51 -1.57
C GLY A 61 -16.22 37.59 -2.71
N GLN A 62 -15.14 37.97 -3.40
CA GLN A 62 -14.55 37.17 -4.48
C GLN A 62 -13.84 35.91 -3.92
N ARG A 63 -13.74 34.86 -4.74
CA ARG A 63 -12.97 33.65 -4.39
C ARG A 63 -11.54 34.04 -4.06
N GLN A 64 -11.11 33.91 -2.80
CA GLN A 64 -9.68 33.99 -2.50
C GLN A 64 -9.01 32.71 -3.01
N ILE A 65 -8.20 32.84 -4.04
CA ILE A 65 -7.37 31.76 -4.57
C ILE A 65 -6.10 31.74 -3.71
N GLN A 66 -5.86 30.65 -3.01
CA GLN A 66 -4.62 30.48 -2.27
C GLN A 66 -3.52 30.03 -3.25
N SER A 67 -2.37 30.71 -3.20
CA SER A 67 -1.20 30.29 -3.96
C SER A 67 -0.75 28.91 -3.49
N MET A 68 -0.56 28.00 -4.44
CA MET A 68 -0.12 26.64 -4.17
C MET A 68 1.40 26.66 -3.98
N GLN A 69 1.90 26.50 -2.75
CA GLN A 69 3.32 26.16 -2.56
C GLN A 69 3.58 24.80 -3.22
N ALA A 70 4.53 24.78 -4.15
CA ALA A 70 4.83 23.64 -5.03
C ALA A 70 5.82 22.65 -4.40
N GLN A 71 5.52 22.15 -3.20
CA GLN A 71 6.23 20.99 -2.65
C GLN A 71 5.38 19.75 -2.93
N GLY A 72 5.81 18.94 -3.90
CA GLY A 72 5.10 17.74 -4.32
C GLY A 72 5.99 16.51 -4.20
N THR A 73 5.46 15.42 -3.65
CA THR A 73 6.12 14.11 -3.75
C THR A 73 6.12 13.67 -5.21
N SER A 74 7.26 13.19 -5.71
CA SER A 74 7.35 12.63 -7.05
C SER A 74 7.55 11.12 -6.98
N ILE A 75 6.66 10.36 -7.64
CA ILE A 75 6.72 8.89 -7.68
C ILE A 75 7.05 8.47 -9.11
N THR A 76 8.18 7.77 -9.26
CA THR A 76 8.62 7.20 -10.54
C THR A 76 8.18 5.75 -10.64
N ASN A 77 7.48 5.40 -11.73
CA ASN A 77 7.03 4.03 -11.96
C ASN A 77 8.21 3.06 -12.07
N LYS A 78 8.08 1.93 -11.39
CA LYS A 78 8.96 0.77 -11.54
C LYS A 78 8.34 -0.23 -12.53
N LYS A 79 9.18 -1.12 -13.05
CA LYS A 79 8.78 -2.25 -13.90
C LYS A 79 9.01 -3.53 -13.11
N PHE A 80 8.00 -4.39 -13.09
CA PHE A 80 8.03 -5.69 -12.46
C PHE A 80 7.74 -6.76 -13.51
N GLU A 81 8.34 -7.93 -13.35
CA GLU A 81 8.08 -9.10 -14.17
C GLU A 81 8.18 -10.39 -13.35
N SER A 82 7.45 -11.40 -13.79
CA SER A 82 7.57 -12.77 -13.33
C SER A 82 7.35 -13.67 -14.55
N THR A 83 8.41 -14.30 -15.03
CA THR A 83 8.38 -15.14 -16.23
C THR A 83 8.40 -16.61 -15.86
N VAL A 84 7.45 -17.37 -16.39
CA VAL A 84 7.39 -18.83 -16.24
C VAL A 84 7.77 -19.47 -17.57
N GLY A 85 8.84 -20.27 -17.56
CA GLY A 85 9.21 -21.16 -18.66
C GLY A 85 8.68 -22.57 -18.39
N ILE A 86 8.12 -23.20 -19.42
CA ILE A 86 7.69 -24.59 -19.39
C ILE A 86 8.35 -25.31 -20.57
N PRO A 87 9.04 -26.43 -20.33
CA PRO A 87 9.60 -27.25 -21.40
C PRO A 87 8.55 -27.60 -22.45
N ARG A 88 8.99 -27.68 -23.70
CA ARG A 88 8.09 -27.96 -24.82
C ARG A 88 7.47 -29.35 -24.71
N GLU A 89 8.27 -30.35 -24.36
CA GLU A 89 7.84 -31.72 -24.16
C GLU A 89 6.79 -31.81 -23.06
N ASP A 90 6.95 -31.04 -21.98
CA ASP A 90 5.98 -30.95 -20.91
C ASP A 90 4.63 -30.44 -21.44
N ILE A 91 4.60 -29.45 -22.33
CA ILE A 91 3.36 -28.96 -22.96
C ILE A 91 2.79 -29.93 -24.01
N GLU A 92 3.64 -30.67 -24.72
CA GLU A 92 3.22 -31.68 -25.70
C GLU A 92 2.63 -32.93 -25.00
N ASP A 93 3.10 -33.25 -23.80
CA ASP A 93 2.67 -34.36 -22.96
C ASP A 93 1.61 -33.96 -21.90
N ASP A 94 1.47 -32.66 -21.58
CA ASP A 94 0.58 -32.14 -20.54
C ASP A 94 -0.90 -32.20 -20.94
N GLN A 95 -1.66 -32.92 -20.12
CA GLN A 95 -3.11 -32.89 -20.13
C GLN A 95 -3.65 -31.64 -19.42
N VAL A 96 -3.29 -30.44 -19.89
CA VAL A 96 -3.90 -29.11 -19.63
C VAL A 96 -4.05 -28.68 -18.15
N GLY A 97 -3.65 -29.51 -17.18
CA GLY A 97 -4.03 -29.36 -15.78
C GLY A 97 -2.86 -29.30 -14.81
N LEU A 98 -1.68 -29.78 -15.18
CA LEU A 98 -0.56 -29.88 -14.24
C LEU A 98 0.06 -28.51 -13.93
N TYR A 99 0.07 -27.61 -14.92
CA TYR A 99 0.70 -26.28 -14.83
C TYR A 99 -0.28 -25.17 -14.40
N ALA A 100 -1.58 -25.49 -14.29
CA ALA A 100 -2.62 -24.56 -13.85
C ALA A 100 -2.33 -23.93 -12.46
N PRO A 101 -1.87 -24.69 -11.43
CA PRO A 101 -1.52 -24.10 -10.13
C PRO A 101 -0.37 -23.08 -10.22
N MET A 102 0.60 -23.27 -11.12
CA MET A 102 1.69 -22.31 -11.28
C MET A 102 1.20 -20.98 -11.86
N MET A 103 0.24 -21.01 -12.79
CA MET A 103 -0.38 -19.80 -13.32
C MET A 103 -1.23 -19.08 -12.27
N GLN A 104 -1.92 -19.83 -11.40
CA GLN A 104 -2.60 -19.24 -10.23
C GLN A 104 -1.61 -18.57 -9.28
N LEU A 105 -0.48 -19.21 -8.96
CA LEU A 105 0.56 -18.61 -8.11
C LEU A 105 1.19 -17.36 -8.73
N ALA A 106 1.41 -17.34 -10.04
CA ALA A 106 1.86 -16.15 -10.76
C ALA A 106 0.82 -15.01 -10.67
N GLY A 107 -0.47 -15.34 -10.77
CA GLY A 107 -1.57 -14.40 -10.54
C GLY A 107 -1.58 -13.85 -9.11
N GLN A 108 -1.39 -14.71 -8.12
CA GLN A 108 -1.30 -14.33 -6.71
C GLN A 108 -0.11 -13.39 -6.46
N SER A 109 1.09 -13.74 -6.93
CA SER A 109 2.27 -12.89 -6.77
C SER A 109 2.06 -11.50 -7.40
N ALA A 110 1.39 -11.46 -8.56
CA ALA A 110 1.02 -10.21 -9.19
C ALA A 110 -0.03 -9.40 -8.40
N ALA A 111 -0.92 -10.08 -7.67
CA ALA A 111 -1.88 -9.45 -6.76
C ALA A 111 -1.21 -8.87 -5.51
N GLU A 112 -0.20 -9.56 -4.96
CA GLU A 112 0.55 -9.17 -3.76
C GLU A 112 1.52 -8.01 -4.01
N LEU A 113 1.90 -7.74 -5.26
CA LEU A 113 2.84 -6.67 -5.61
C LEU A 113 2.56 -5.29 -4.96
N PRO A 114 1.31 -4.77 -4.93
CA PRO A 114 1.01 -3.53 -4.24
C PRO A 114 1.16 -3.65 -2.71
N ASP A 115 0.90 -4.82 -2.11
CA ASP A 115 1.18 -5.07 -0.69
C ASP A 115 2.69 -4.92 -0.43
N ASP A 116 3.52 -5.63 -1.19
CA ASP A 116 4.98 -5.57 -1.06
C ASP A 116 5.50 -4.13 -1.14
N GLU A 117 5.09 -3.39 -2.18
CA GLU A 117 5.55 -2.02 -2.39
C GLU A 117 5.04 -1.07 -1.30
N VAL A 118 3.75 -1.12 -0.94
CA VAL A 118 3.14 -0.22 0.05
C VAL A 118 3.66 -0.49 1.46
N PHE A 119 3.70 -1.75 1.92
CA PHE A 119 4.19 -2.07 3.25
C PHE A 119 5.70 -1.86 3.38
N SER A 120 6.48 -2.01 2.29
CA SER A 120 7.92 -1.69 2.32
C SER A 120 8.21 -0.22 2.65
N LEU A 121 7.28 0.70 2.32
CA LEU A 121 7.43 2.12 2.64
C LEU A 121 7.37 2.38 4.15
N LEU A 122 6.55 1.62 4.89
CA LEU A 122 6.43 1.80 6.33
C LEU A 122 7.77 1.59 7.05
N LYS A 123 8.56 0.62 6.58
CA LYS A 123 9.93 0.36 7.06
C LYS A 123 10.90 1.50 6.74
N LYS A 124 10.70 2.18 5.60
CA LYS A 124 11.55 3.28 5.11
C LYS A 124 11.10 4.68 5.56
N GLY A 125 9.94 4.80 6.21
CA GLY A 125 9.30 6.08 6.49
C GLY A 125 10.09 7.00 7.42
N LYS A 126 10.98 6.45 8.26
CA LYS A 126 11.86 7.23 9.15
C LYS A 126 13.12 7.79 8.46
N SER A 127 13.38 7.41 7.21
CA SER A 127 14.60 7.78 6.48
C SER A 127 14.31 8.34 5.09
N THR A 128 13.04 8.59 4.78
CA THR A 128 12.62 9.06 3.46
C THR A 128 11.77 10.30 3.62
N LEU A 129 12.19 11.39 2.97
CA LEU A 129 11.49 12.66 3.01
C LEU A 129 10.10 12.55 2.36
N CYS A 130 9.12 13.20 2.97
CA CYS A 130 7.79 13.36 2.43
C CYS A 130 7.59 14.79 1.88
N TYR A 131 6.36 15.18 1.56
CA TYR A 131 6.07 16.42 0.83
C TYR A 131 6.41 17.69 1.60
N ASP A 132 6.54 17.64 2.93
CA ASP A 132 6.84 18.79 3.78
C ASP A 132 8.34 18.94 4.10
N GLY A 133 9.19 18.08 3.51
CA GLY A 133 10.64 18.11 3.70
C GLY A 133 11.15 17.38 4.95
N GLN A 134 10.27 16.82 5.80
CA GLN A 134 10.63 15.93 6.90
C GLN A 134 10.51 14.46 6.48
N ASN A 135 11.08 13.54 7.28
CA ASN A 135 10.83 12.12 7.05
C ASN A 135 9.33 11.83 7.20
N PHE A 136 8.81 10.80 6.52
CA PHE A 136 7.38 10.48 6.63
C PHE A 136 6.93 10.11 8.05
N PHE A 137 7.81 9.49 8.84
CA PHE A 137 7.63 9.31 10.27
C PHE A 137 8.63 10.17 11.02
N ASP A 138 8.16 11.26 11.60
CA ASP A 138 9.01 12.28 12.21
C ASP A 138 8.32 12.91 13.43
N THR A 139 9.13 13.57 14.26
CA THR A 139 8.69 14.34 15.42
C THR A 139 8.54 15.82 15.13
N ASP A 140 8.94 16.26 13.94
CA ASP A 140 9.13 17.69 13.66
C ASP A 140 8.46 18.17 12.37
N HIS A 141 7.27 17.66 12.05
CA HIS A 141 6.51 18.10 10.88
C HIS A 141 6.05 19.57 11.01
N PRO A 142 6.42 20.48 10.09
CA PRO A 142 6.06 21.89 10.19
C PRO A 142 4.58 22.12 9.84
N VAL A 143 3.91 22.94 10.65
CA VAL A 143 2.58 23.48 10.34
C VAL A 143 2.57 24.98 10.57
N PHE A 144 2.10 25.70 9.56
CA PHE A 144 2.23 27.15 9.46
C PHE A 144 0.99 27.87 9.98
N GLU A 145 1.22 29.04 10.57
CA GLU A 145 0.17 29.93 11.07
C GLU A 145 -0.85 30.30 9.99
N LYS A 146 -0.41 30.44 8.73
CA LYS A 146 -1.27 30.79 7.59
C LYS A 146 -1.44 29.60 6.64
N VAL A 147 -2.63 29.49 6.08
CA VAL A 147 -3.03 28.39 5.16
C VAL A 147 -2.18 28.35 3.86
N ASP A 148 -1.51 29.45 3.52
CA ASP A 148 -0.62 29.53 2.35
C ASP A 148 0.78 28.96 2.59
N GLY A 149 1.05 28.42 3.79
CA GLY A 149 2.36 27.87 4.16
C GLY A 149 3.36 28.95 4.57
N THR A 150 2.87 30.09 5.09
CA THR A 150 3.70 31.21 5.54
C THR A 150 3.41 31.59 7.01
N GLY A 151 4.25 32.44 7.58
CA GLY A 151 4.18 32.82 9.00
C GLY A 151 5.03 31.91 9.88
N ASN A 152 4.84 32.01 11.20
CA ASN A 152 5.55 31.16 12.14
C ASN A 152 5.10 29.70 11.98
N SER A 153 6.05 28.76 12.07
CA SER A 153 5.75 27.34 12.10
C SER A 153 5.78 26.79 13.53
N THR A 154 4.91 25.82 13.77
CA THR A 154 4.96 24.93 14.93
C THR A 154 5.15 23.51 14.43
N THR A 155 5.64 22.61 15.28
CA THR A 155 5.84 21.20 14.90
C THR A 155 4.69 20.31 15.37
N GLN A 156 4.44 19.28 14.60
CA GLN A 156 3.53 18.19 14.91
C GLN A 156 4.21 16.86 14.63
N VAL A 157 3.66 15.78 15.20
CA VAL A 157 4.35 14.49 15.26
C VAL A 157 3.46 13.39 14.73
N ASN A 158 4.06 12.37 14.13
CA ASN A 158 3.40 11.09 13.84
C ASN A 158 4.26 9.88 14.21
N LEU A 159 5.22 10.08 15.11
CA LEU A 159 6.14 9.07 15.58
C LEU A 159 6.18 9.05 17.11
N THR A 160 6.04 7.86 17.69
CA THR A 160 6.31 7.60 19.11
C THR A 160 7.42 6.58 19.23
N VAL A 161 8.51 6.96 19.91
CA VAL A 161 9.66 6.10 20.19
C VAL A 161 9.78 5.91 21.69
N GLY A 162 9.60 4.68 22.15
CA GLY A 162 9.83 4.31 23.55
C GLY A 162 11.25 3.77 23.77
N THR A 163 11.43 3.06 24.88
CA THR A 163 12.73 2.52 25.31
C THR A 163 12.79 0.99 25.31
N ASP A 164 11.67 0.30 25.07
CA ASP A 164 11.58 -1.15 25.12
C ASP A 164 11.95 -1.76 23.76
N ASN A 165 13.21 -2.15 23.59
CA ASN A 165 13.70 -2.69 22.32
C ASN A 165 13.03 -4.01 21.89
N ASP A 166 12.36 -4.71 22.80
CA ASP A 166 11.67 -5.98 22.52
C ASP A 166 10.23 -5.77 22.04
N SER A 167 9.71 -4.54 22.14
CA SER A 167 8.35 -4.19 21.70
C SER A 167 8.30 -4.00 20.17
N PRO A 168 7.51 -4.82 19.43
CA PRO A 168 7.38 -4.70 17.99
C PRO A 168 6.74 -3.37 17.58
N THR A 169 7.13 -2.87 16.41
CA THR A 169 6.52 -1.67 15.82
C THR A 169 5.07 -1.94 15.40
N PHE A 170 4.15 -1.00 15.68
CA PHE A 170 2.78 -1.00 15.16
C PHE A 170 2.36 0.40 14.69
N TYR A 171 1.22 0.47 13.99
CA TYR A 171 0.73 1.73 13.41
C TYR A 171 -0.75 1.94 13.73
N ILE A 172 -1.13 3.19 13.96
CA ILE A 172 -2.54 3.61 14.08
C ILE A 172 -2.88 4.51 12.90
N VAL A 173 -4.01 4.25 12.24
CA VAL A 173 -4.35 4.84 10.94
C VAL A 173 -5.77 5.41 10.96
N ASP A 174 -5.97 6.59 10.37
CA ASP A 174 -7.28 7.03 9.88
C ASP A 174 -7.41 6.64 8.40
N ALA A 175 -8.09 5.51 8.18
CA ALA A 175 -8.34 4.92 6.88
C ALA A 175 -9.75 5.23 6.34
N ARG A 176 -10.52 6.10 7.01
CA ARG A 176 -11.92 6.39 6.62
C ARG A 176 -12.01 7.32 5.42
N LEU A 177 -11.00 8.15 5.21
CA LEU A 177 -10.99 9.15 4.16
C LEU A 177 -10.59 8.54 2.80
N PRO A 178 -11.09 9.10 1.69
CA PRO A 178 -10.59 8.72 0.35
C PRO A 178 -9.10 9.04 0.17
N ILE A 179 -8.62 10.10 0.83
CA ILE A 179 -7.19 10.36 0.97
C ILE A 179 -6.59 9.43 2.02
N LYS A 180 -5.44 8.85 1.71
CA LYS A 180 -4.78 7.85 2.56
C LYS A 180 -3.33 8.21 2.82
N PRO A 181 -2.71 7.64 3.87
CA PRO A 181 -1.33 7.94 4.21
C PRO A 181 -0.33 7.47 3.16
N LEU A 182 -0.66 6.45 2.38
CA LEU A 182 0.19 5.88 1.34
C LEU A 182 -0.49 5.92 -0.03
N ILE A 183 0.29 5.83 -1.09
CA ILE A 183 -0.15 5.86 -2.48
C ILE A 183 0.34 4.59 -3.17
N TRP A 184 -0.57 3.91 -3.86
CA TRP A 184 -0.22 2.95 -4.90
C TRP A 184 -0.46 3.59 -6.27
N GLN A 185 0.62 3.90 -6.97
CA GLN A 185 0.57 4.44 -8.33
C GLN A 185 0.50 3.30 -9.34
N LYS A 186 -0.68 3.06 -9.92
CA LYS A 186 -0.88 1.98 -10.91
C LYS A 186 -0.69 2.51 -12.33
N ARG A 187 0.31 1.98 -13.07
CA ARG A 187 0.60 2.38 -14.47
C ARG A 187 0.15 1.35 -15.50
N THR A 188 0.42 0.08 -15.23
CA THR A 188 0.01 -1.06 -16.06
C THR A 188 -0.36 -2.17 -15.09
N ALA A 189 -1.64 -2.56 -15.11
CA ALA A 189 -2.11 -3.72 -14.36
C ALA A 189 -1.37 -4.99 -14.82
N PRO A 190 -1.23 -6.02 -13.97
CA PRO A 190 -0.59 -7.25 -14.36
C PRO A 190 -1.19 -7.85 -15.64
N GLU A 191 -0.34 -8.12 -16.62
CA GLU A 191 -0.71 -8.73 -17.90
C GLU A 191 0.19 -9.93 -18.19
N ILE A 192 -0.40 -11.01 -18.72
CA ILE A 192 0.32 -12.21 -19.15
C ILE A 192 0.52 -12.19 -20.68
N GLU A 193 1.79 -12.20 -21.08
CA GLU A 193 2.25 -12.19 -22.47
C GLU A 193 2.92 -13.53 -22.81
N PRO A 194 2.33 -14.35 -23.70
CA PRO A 194 3.01 -15.53 -24.21
C PRO A 194 4.11 -15.15 -25.21
N LYS A 195 5.26 -15.84 -25.17
CA LYS A 195 6.34 -15.68 -26.17
C LYS A 195 6.79 -17.03 -26.70
N PHE A 196 6.02 -17.59 -27.62
CA PHE A 196 6.29 -18.93 -28.13
C PHE A 196 6.00 -19.19 -29.61
N ASP A 197 5.82 -18.18 -30.49
CA ASP A 197 5.54 -18.44 -31.93
C ASP A 197 6.43 -19.59 -32.44
N PRO A 198 5.90 -20.82 -32.64
CA PRO A 198 6.75 -22.00 -32.83
C PRO A 198 7.55 -21.94 -34.13
N ALA A 199 7.18 -21.04 -35.05
CA ALA A 199 7.86 -20.83 -36.32
C ALA A 199 8.89 -19.67 -36.27
N LYS A 200 8.91 -18.86 -35.21
CA LYS A 200 9.69 -17.60 -35.14
C LYS A 200 10.33 -17.29 -33.79
N SER A 201 10.02 -18.05 -32.74
CA SER A 201 10.58 -17.83 -31.41
C SER A 201 11.98 -18.40 -31.35
N GLU A 202 12.98 -17.51 -31.37
CA GLU A 202 14.38 -17.87 -31.15
C GLU A 202 14.58 -18.64 -29.84
N HIS A 203 13.90 -18.23 -28.77
CA HIS A 203 14.02 -18.90 -27.47
C HIS A 203 13.50 -20.34 -27.50
N VAL A 204 12.35 -20.58 -28.14
CA VAL A 204 11.85 -21.96 -28.32
C VAL A 204 12.84 -22.79 -29.15
N PHE A 205 13.44 -22.19 -30.17
CA PHE A 205 14.42 -22.88 -31.01
C PHE A 205 15.73 -23.20 -30.27
N MET A 206 16.19 -22.28 -29.42
CA MET A 206 17.48 -22.40 -28.72
C MET A 206 17.38 -23.21 -27.44
N GLU A 207 16.28 -23.08 -26.68
CA GLU A 207 16.15 -23.60 -25.32
C GLU A 207 15.04 -24.66 -25.17
N ASP A 208 14.26 -24.93 -26.23
CA ASP A 208 13.11 -25.86 -26.22
C ASP A 208 12.07 -25.58 -25.12
N GLU A 209 11.89 -24.30 -24.78
CA GLU A 209 10.94 -23.84 -23.75
C GLU A 209 9.89 -22.84 -24.28
N TYR A 210 8.67 -22.96 -23.76
CA TYR A 210 7.59 -22.00 -23.94
C TYR A 210 7.49 -21.03 -22.76
N LEU A 211 7.55 -19.72 -23.06
CA LEU A 211 7.51 -18.68 -22.04
C LEU A 211 6.14 -18.01 -21.92
N TRP A 212 5.69 -17.83 -20.69
CA TRP A 212 4.62 -16.91 -20.30
C TRP A 212 5.18 -15.86 -19.35
N GLY A 213 5.33 -14.63 -19.85
CA GLY A 213 5.79 -13.50 -19.06
C GLY A 213 4.63 -12.76 -18.41
N VAL A 214 4.68 -12.58 -17.10
CA VAL A 214 3.82 -11.62 -16.40
C VAL A 214 4.59 -10.32 -16.28
N ARG A 215 3.95 -9.20 -16.57
CA ARG A 215 4.53 -7.87 -16.36
C ARG A 215 3.53 -6.92 -15.71
N ALA A 216 4.06 -6.04 -14.86
CA ALA A 216 3.28 -4.97 -14.23
C ALA A 216 4.10 -3.69 -14.13
N ARG A 217 3.42 -2.56 -14.03
CA ARG A 217 4.08 -1.26 -13.78
C ARG A 217 3.33 -0.47 -12.74
N GLY A 218 4.08 0.02 -11.77
CA GLY A 218 3.57 0.87 -10.70
C GLY A 218 4.67 1.22 -9.73
N ALA A 219 4.32 1.96 -8.68
CA ALA A 219 5.21 2.24 -7.57
C ALA A 219 4.40 2.71 -6.37
N ALA A 220 4.87 2.42 -5.16
CA ALA A 220 4.31 3.03 -3.97
C ALA A 220 5.00 4.38 -3.65
N GLY A 221 4.28 5.27 -2.97
CA GLY A 221 4.89 6.46 -2.34
C GLY A 221 4.11 6.97 -1.15
N PHE A 222 4.68 7.98 -0.48
CA PHE A 222 4.08 8.62 0.68
C PHE A 222 2.99 9.61 0.28
N GLY A 223 1.86 9.55 1.00
CA GLY A 223 0.75 10.48 0.94
C GLY A 223 0.73 11.40 2.16
N PHE A 224 -0.38 11.39 2.91
CA PHE A 224 -0.58 12.26 4.07
C PHE A 224 -0.07 11.63 5.37
N TRP A 225 1.06 12.13 5.89
CA TRP A 225 1.66 11.66 7.15
C TRP A 225 0.71 11.81 8.34
N GLN A 226 -0.20 12.80 8.33
CA GLN A 226 -1.14 13.05 9.42
C GLN A 226 -2.12 11.88 9.66
N LEU A 227 -2.32 11.01 8.67
CA LEU A 227 -3.30 9.94 8.71
C LEU A 227 -2.74 8.63 9.28
N ILE A 228 -1.46 8.57 9.62
CA ILE A 228 -0.82 7.38 10.19
C ILE A 228 0.20 7.77 11.25
N HIS A 229 0.20 7.04 12.35
CA HIS A 229 1.16 7.23 13.44
C HIS A 229 1.94 5.94 13.67
N ARG A 230 3.27 6.02 13.65
CA ARG A 230 4.18 4.89 13.94
C ARG A 230 4.50 4.86 15.43
N VAL A 231 4.37 3.68 16.04
CA VAL A 231 4.75 3.44 17.43
C VAL A 231 5.80 2.35 17.45
N GLU A 232 6.98 2.66 17.98
CA GLU A 232 8.08 1.70 18.11
C GLU A 232 8.64 1.71 19.53
N LYS A 233 9.29 0.61 19.89
CA LYS A 233 9.93 0.42 21.20
C LYS A 233 9.00 0.68 22.39
N THR A 234 7.71 0.46 22.19
CA THR A 234 6.64 0.84 23.12
C THR A 234 5.60 -0.27 23.13
N LYS A 235 5.26 -0.79 24.31
CA LYS A 235 4.30 -1.89 24.44
C LYS A 235 2.92 -1.48 23.92
N LEU A 236 2.24 -2.43 23.26
CA LEU A 236 0.84 -2.30 22.88
C LEU A 236 -0.04 -2.39 24.14
N THR A 237 -0.38 -1.24 24.71
CA THR A 237 -1.29 -1.13 25.87
C THR A 237 -2.40 -0.11 25.60
N LYS A 238 -3.47 -0.19 26.38
CA LYS A 238 -4.59 0.74 26.33
C LYS A 238 -4.13 2.20 26.43
N GLU A 239 -3.26 2.50 27.38
CA GLU A 239 -2.78 3.85 27.68
C GLU A 239 -1.98 4.42 26.50
N ASN A 240 -1.11 3.60 25.90
CA ASN A 240 -0.28 4.03 24.77
C ASN A 240 -1.14 4.25 23.52
N VAL A 241 -2.08 3.35 23.23
CA VAL A 241 -3.04 3.51 22.13
C VAL A 241 -3.87 4.79 22.31
N GLN A 242 -4.41 5.03 23.51
CA GLN A 242 -5.22 6.22 23.77
C GLN A 242 -4.41 7.51 23.57
N LYS A 243 -3.17 7.57 24.04
CA LYS A 243 -2.29 8.73 23.83
C LYS A 243 -2.09 9.01 22.34
N VAL A 244 -1.79 7.98 21.54
CA VAL A 244 -1.60 8.13 20.09
C VAL A 244 -2.88 8.59 19.39
N ILE A 245 -4.04 8.01 19.75
CA ILE A 245 -5.34 8.45 19.21
C ILE A 245 -5.59 9.93 19.52
N GLN A 246 -5.29 10.39 20.73
CA GLN A 246 -5.46 11.80 21.10
C GLN A 246 -4.49 12.71 20.34
N THR A 247 -3.23 12.30 20.17
CA THR A 247 -2.27 13.03 19.33
C THR A 247 -2.80 13.19 17.91
N MET A 248 -3.25 12.10 17.26
CA MET A 248 -3.80 12.15 15.91
C MET A 248 -5.05 13.02 15.80
N LYS A 249 -6.00 12.90 16.75
CA LYS A 249 -7.23 13.73 16.79
C LYS A 249 -6.92 15.22 17.00
N GLY A 250 -5.81 15.54 17.65
CA GLY A 250 -5.35 16.91 17.89
C GLY A 250 -4.66 17.57 16.69
N LEU A 251 -4.34 16.82 15.64
CA LEU A 251 -3.57 17.35 14.51
C LEU A 251 -4.32 18.45 13.76
N LYS A 252 -3.57 19.49 13.40
CA LYS A 252 -4.06 20.67 12.66
C LYS A 252 -3.35 20.80 11.31
N GLY A 253 -4.05 21.34 10.33
CA GLY A 253 -3.44 21.83 9.10
C GLY A 253 -3.04 23.30 9.22
N ASP A 254 -2.34 23.78 8.19
CA ASP A 254 -1.95 25.19 8.07
C ASP A 254 -3.16 26.13 8.26
N GLY A 255 -2.93 27.27 8.90
CA GLY A 255 -4.03 28.16 9.32
C GLY A 255 -4.72 27.73 10.61
N GLY A 256 -4.16 26.77 11.34
CA GLY A 256 -4.70 26.26 12.59
C GLY A 256 -6.01 25.48 12.46
N LYS A 257 -6.37 25.03 11.24
CA LYS A 257 -7.63 24.35 10.97
C LYS A 257 -7.58 22.90 11.47
N ALA A 258 -8.59 22.49 12.24
CA ALA A 258 -8.74 21.10 12.65
C ALA A 258 -8.93 20.18 11.44
N LEU A 259 -8.15 19.10 11.37
CA LEU A 259 -8.20 18.16 10.24
C LEU A 259 -9.39 17.20 10.32
N ASN A 260 -9.97 16.99 11.50
CA ASN A 260 -11.01 15.99 11.78
C ASN A 260 -10.53 14.55 11.53
N ILE A 261 -9.29 14.28 11.94
CA ILE A 261 -8.70 12.94 11.93
C ILE A 261 -9.34 12.13 13.05
N GLN A 262 -9.84 10.95 12.72
CA GLN A 262 -10.39 10.00 13.67
C GLN A 262 -9.85 8.62 13.30
N PRO A 263 -8.79 8.16 13.97
CA PRO A 263 -8.22 6.86 13.69
C PRO A 263 -9.26 5.76 13.88
N ASN A 264 -9.25 4.78 12.98
CA ASN A 264 -10.23 3.68 12.95
C ASN A 264 -9.59 2.32 12.66
N LEU A 265 -8.27 2.27 12.43
CA LEU A 265 -7.55 1.05 12.10
C LEU A 265 -6.23 1.00 12.87
N ILE A 266 -5.90 -0.18 13.40
CA ILE A 266 -4.58 -0.50 13.94
C ILE A 266 -3.94 -1.57 13.06
N LEU A 267 -2.75 -1.28 12.56
CA LEU A 267 -1.93 -2.19 11.79
C LEU A 267 -0.83 -2.76 12.69
N VAL A 268 -0.84 -4.07 12.90
CA VAL A 268 0.07 -4.77 13.82
C VAL A 268 0.82 -5.91 13.11
N PRO A 269 2.06 -6.22 13.51
CA PRO A 269 2.73 -7.44 13.10
C PRO A 269 2.00 -8.67 13.64
N THR A 270 2.19 -9.81 12.99
CA THR A 270 1.46 -11.05 13.29
C THR A 270 1.62 -11.53 14.73
N ASN A 271 2.77 -11.29 15.37
CA ASN A 271 3.01 -11.64 16.77
C ASN A 271 2.19 -10.80 17.77
N LEU A 272 1.67 -9.64 17.37
CA LEU A 272 0.81 -8.78 18.18
C LEU A 272 -0.69 -8.96 17.88
N GLU A 273 -1.06 -9.86 16.96
CA GLU A 273 -2.45 -10.02 16.52
C GLU A 273 -3.40 -10.34 17.68
N TYR A 274 -3.05 -11.31 18.53
CA TYR A 274 -3.90 -11.71 19.65
C TYR A 274 -3.97 -10.64 20.74
N ALA A 275 -2.85 -9.94 21.02
CA ALA A 275 -2.84 -8.82 21.95
C ALA A 275 -3.73 -7.66 21.44
N ALA A 276 -3.70 -7.36 20.14
CA ALA A 276 -4.59 -6.37 19.54
C ALA A 276 -6.05 -6.83 19.59
N LYS A 277 -6.35 -8.09 19.29
CA LYS A 277 -7.72 -8.64 19.42
C LYS A 277 -8.21 -8.57 20.86
N GLU A 278 -7.36 -8.86 21.84
CA GLU A 278 -7.72 -8.70 23.25
C GLU A 278 -8.12 -7.26 23.56
N LEU A 279 -7.36 -6.27 23.08
CA LEU A 279 -7.67 -4.85 23.30
C LEU A 279 -8.91 -4.33 22.57
N PHE A 280 -9.21 -4.78 21.35
CA PHE A 280 -10.25 -4.17 20.51
C PHE A 280 -11.46 -5.06 20.21
N LYS A 281 -11.42 -6.36 20.55
CA LYS A 281 -12.51 -7.32 20.27
C LYS A 281 -13.14 -7.93 21.52
N THR A 282 -12.56 -7.75 22.70
CA THR A 282 -13.14 -8.26 23.96
C THR A 282 -14.07 -7.23 24.58
N LYS A 283 -15.15 -7.71 25.22
CA LYS A 283 -16.12 -6.86 25.94
C LYS A 283 -15.62 -6.42 27.32
N GLN A 284 -14.77 -7.23 27.94
CA GLN A 284 -14.23 -6.99 29.27
C GLN A 284 -12.75 -7.35 29.31
N ILE A 285 -11.98 -6.53 30.02
CA ILE A 285 -10.57 -6.75 30.32
C ILE A 285 -10.42 -6.66 31.84
N ASN A 286 -9.87 -7.69 32.45
CA ASN A 286 -9.67 -7.79 33.91
C ASN A 286 -10.95 -7.51 34.73
N GLY A 287 -12.10 -8.01 34.26
CA GLY A 287 -13.39 -7.84 34.95
C GLY A 287 -14.05 -6.46 34.81
N THR A 288 -13.46 -5.55 34.02
CA THR A 288 -14.02 -4.22 33.74
C THR A 288 -14.42 -4.08 32.27
N THR A 289 -15.42 -3.24 31.97
CA THR A 289 -15.86 -2.97 30.59
C THR A 289 -14.72 -2.42 29.75
N ASN A 290 -14.49 -3.02 28.58
CA ASN A 290 -13.49 -2.57 27.65
C ASN A 290 -13.97 -1.36 26.85
N ILE A 291 -13.45 -0.18 27.17
CA ILE A 291 -13.79 1.06 26.46
C ILE A 291 -13.18 1.17 25.06
N LEU A 292 -12.22 0.30 24.72
CA LEU A 292 -11.61 0.24 23.39
C LEU A 292 -12.27 -0.79 22.48
N GLU A 293 -13.31 -1.50 22.97
CA GLU A 293 -14.05 -2.44 22.14
C GLU A 293 -14.54 -1.74 20.86
N SER A 294 -14.12 -2.26 19.71
CA SER A 294 -14.43 -1.74 18.37
C SER A 294 -13.95 -0.30 18.06
N GLU A 295 -13.11 0.32 18.89
CA GLU A 295 -12.54 1.66 18.60
C GLU A 295 -11.64 1.62 17.35
N LEU A 296 -10.86 0.56 17.17
CA LEU A 296 -9.99 0.34 16.00
C LEU A 296 -10.23 -1.05 15.38
N GLU A 297 -10.29 -1.10 14.05
CA GLU A 297 -10.22 -2.35 13.29
C GLU A 297 -8.79 -2.92 13.37
N VAL A 298 -8.66 -4.18 13.79
CA VAL A 298 -7.35 -4.87 13.84
C VAL A 298 -7.00 -5.42 12.46
N LEU A 299 -5.89 -4.93 11.90
CA LEU A 299 -5.24 -5.44 10.71
C LEU A 299 -3.89 -6.05 11.09
N ALA A 300 -3.84 -7.38 11.22
CA ALA A 300 -2.58 -8.09 11.38
C ALA A 300 -1.97 -8.37 10.00
N SER A 301 -0.69 -8.07 9.82
CA SER A 301 -0.01 -8.22 8.53
C SER A 301 1.40 -8.78 8.67
N PRO A 302 1.76 -9.84 7.91
CA PRO A 302 3.12 -10.39 7.91
C PRO A 302 4.13 -9.43 7.28
N PHE A 303 3.68 -8.53 6.39
CA PHE A 303 4.56 -7.60 5.66
C PHE A 303 5.27 -6.58 6.56
N ILE A 304 4.76 -6.37 7.78
CA ILE A 304 5.36 -5.46 8.77
C ILE A 304 6.02 -6.18 9.96
N ASN A 305 6.19 -7.50 9.88
CA ASN A 305 7.04 -8.20 10.84
C ASN A 305 8.49 -7.64 10.72
N GLU A 306 9.10 -7.36 11.86
CA GLU A 306 10.49 -6.88 12.05
C GLU A 306 11.36 -8.00 12.61
#